data_AF-A0AB35I264-F1
#
_entry.id   AF-A0AB35I264-F1
#
_cell.length_a   1.000
_cell.length_b   1.000
_cell.length_c   1.000
_cell.angle_alpha   90.00
_cell.angle_beta   90.00
_cell.angle_gamma   90.00
#
_symmetry.space_group_name_H-M   'P 1'
#
loop_
_entity.id
_entity.type
_entity.pdbx_description
1 polymer ?
#
loop_
_entity_poly.entity_id
_entity_poly.type
_entity_poly.pdbx_seq_one_letter_code
_entity_poly.pdbx_strand_id
1 'polypeptide(L)'
;MAAMNPEETTGPILGEESELTLGELCRACGTSAEEVTALVEEGIIEPLGSGTRWRFSGVCIRRVRKVYSLRRDLGVNLAGAALAIELLDEIERLQARLARLERP
;
A
#
# COMPACT_ATOMS: atom_id res chain seq x y z
N MET A 1 22.33 35.24 -10.99
CA MET A 1 21.31 34.64 -10.10
C MET A 1 20.49 33.67 -10.92
N ALA A 2 20.96 32.42 -11.04
CA ALA A 2 20.25 31.37 -11.75
C ALA A 2 19.40 30.59 -10.75
N ALA A 3 18.16 30.35 -11.14
CA ALA A 3 17.16 29.59 -10.41
C ALA A 3 17.63 28.16 -10.15
N MET A 4 17.35 27.65 -8.94
CA MET A 4 17.41 26.23 -8.64
C MET A 4 16.25 25.91 -7.69
N ASN A 5 15.21 25.29 -8.25
CA ASN A 5 14.57 24.14 -7.62
C ASN A 5 13.61 23.49 -8.61
N PRO A 6 13.87 22.22 -8.96
CA PRO A 6 12.79 21.32 -9.32
C PRO A 6 13.06 19.92 -8.74
N GLU A 7 13.04 19.75 -7.42
CA GLU A 7 12.92 18.43 -6.79
C GLU A 7 11.95 18.48 -5.60
N GLU A 8 10.82 19.17 -5.78
CA GLU A 8 9.61 18.77 -5.07
C GLU A 8 9.14 17.48 -5.74
N THR A 9 9.51 16.34 -5.16
CA THR A 9 8.93 15.03 -5.49
C THR A 9 7.47 15.02 -5.02
N THR A 10 6.65 15.82 -5.69
CA THR A 10 5.20 15.72 -5.67
C THR A 10 4.87 14.51 -6.53
N GLY A 11 5.11 13.32 -5.97
CA GLY A 11 4.43 12.13 -6.46
C GLY A 11 2.93 12.47 -6.50
N PRO A 12 2.22 12.15 -7.59
CA PRO A 12 0.83 12.57 -7.73
C PRO A 12 0.07 12.16 -6.47
N ILE A 13 -0.67 13.11 -5.90
CA ILE A 13 -1.65 12.83 -4.85
C ILE A 13 -2.75 12.02 -5.52
N LEU A 14 -2.50 10.71 -5.65
CA LEU A 14 -3.42 9.75 -6.22
C LEU A 14 -4.55 9.58 -5.20
N GLY A 15 -5.70 10.15 -5.51
CA GLY A 15 -6.90 9.97 -4.72
C GLY A 15 -7.23 8.48 -4.59
N GLU A 16 -7.93 8.12 -3.52
CA GLU A 16 -8.32 6.74 -3.23
C GLU A 16 -9.13 6.09 -4.39
N GLU A 17 -9.71 6.91 -5.27
CA GLU A 17 -10.48 6.51 -6.46
C GLU A 17 -9.67 6.36 -7.76
N SER A 18 -8.35 6.57 -7.74
CA SER A 18 -7.53 6.38 -8.95
C SER A 18 -7.21 4.90 -9.18
N GLU A 19 -7.60 4.37 -10.33
CA GLU A 19 -7.16 3.06 -10.81
C GLU A 19 -5.77 3.16 -11.43
N LEU A 20 -4.81 2.44 -10.83
CA LEU A 20 -3.42 2.39 -11.23
C LEU A 20 -3.12 1.12 -12.01
N THR A 21 -2.40 1.24 -13.11
CA THR A 21 -1.75 0.11 -13.75
C THR A 21 -0.61 -0.42 -12.88
N LEU A 22 -0.16 -1.66 -13.15
CA LEU A 22 1.02 -2.25 -12.51
C LEU A 22 2.24 -1.31 -12.58
N GLY A 23 2.50 -0.71 -13.75
CA GLY A 23 3.62 0.19 -13.94
C GLY A 23 3.51 1.50 -13.16
N GLU A 24 2.29 2.03 -12.98
CA GLU A 24 2.07 3.22 -12.15
C GLU A 24 2.24 2.92 -10.67
N LEU A 25 1.75 1.76 -10.20
CA LEU A 25 1.96 1.33 -8.83
C LEU A 25 3.47 1.12 -8.54
N CYS A 26 4.20 0.48 -9.45
CA CYS A 26 5.65 0.33 -9.36
C CYS A 26 6.35 1.67 -9.18
N ARG A 27 6.01 2.66 -10.01
CA ARG A 27 6.59 4.01 -9.92
C ARG A 27 6.21 4.74 -8.62
N ALA A 28 4.95 4.64 -8.19
CA ALA A 28 4.46 5.33 -7.00
C ALA A 28 5.06 4.79 -5.68
N CYS A 29 5.45 3.52 -5.68
CA CYS A 29 6.01 2.82 -4.52
C CYS A 29 7.52 2.57 -4.61
N GLY A 30 8.17 2.86 -5.74
CA GLY A 30 9.59 2.56 -5.96
C GLY A 30 9.90 1.06 -5.92
N THR A 31 8.98 0.23 -6.44
CA THR A 31 9.02 -1.24 -6.38
C THR A 31 9.05 -1.83 -7.78
N SER A 32 9.56 -3.06 -7.91
CA SER A 32 9.57 -3.83 -9.16
C SER A 32 8.24 -4.55 -9.43
N ALA A 33 8.02 -4.97 -10.68
CA ALA A 33 6.82 -5.73 -11.05
C ALA A 33 6.78 -7.11 -10.37
N GLU A 34 7.96 -7.72 -10.16
CA GLU A 34 8.13 -8.98 -9.45
C GLU A 34 7.71 -8.84 -7.99
N GLU A 35 8.11 -7.76 -7.31
CA GLU A 35 7.71 -7.49 -5.94
C GLU A 35 6.21 -7.23 -5.81
N VAL A 36 5.62 -6.45 -6.74
CA VAL A 36 4.17 -6.24 -6.75
C VAL A 36 3.42 -7.56 -6.98
N THR A 37 3.90 -8.41 -7.89
CA THR A 37 3.32 -9.74 -8.12
C THR A 37 3.34 -10.58 -6.85
N ALA A 38 4.47 -10.61 -6.13
CA ALA A 38 4.56 -11.33 -4.86
C ALA A 38 3.57 -10.79 -3.80
N LEU A 39 3.35 -9.47 -3.77
CA LEU A 39 2.34 -8.87 -2.87
C LEU A 39 0.91 -9.29 -3.24
N VAL A 40 0.62 -9.50 -4.51
CA VAL A 40 -0.68 -10.03 -4.98
C VAL A 40 -0.84 -11.50 -4.61
N GLU A 41 0.20 -12.31 -4.79
CA GLU A 41 0.20 -13.74 -4.46
C GLU A 41 0.02 -13.99 -2.96
N GLU A 42 0.60 -13.14 -2.11
CA GLU A 42 0.43 -13.16 -0.65
C GLU A 42 -0.89 -12.51 -0.19
N GLY A 43 -1.74 -12.04 -1.11
CA GLY A 43 -3.05 -11.44 -0.81
C GLY A 43 -2.99 -10.07 -0.15
N ILE A 44 -1.81 -9.44 -0.08
CA ILE A 44 -1.65 -8.15 0.59
C ILE A 44 -2.32 -7.03 -0.20
N ILE A 45 -2.24 -7.09 -1.52
CA ILE A 45 -2.95 -6.19 -2.43
C ILE A 45 -3.77 -7.00 -3.41
N GLU A 46 -4.95 -6.50 -3.74
CA GLU A 46 -5.88 -7.15 -4.64
C GLU A 46 -6.10 -6.25 -5.87
N PRO A 47 -5.61 -6.66 -7.05
CA PRO A 47 -5.93 -5.97 -8.28
C PRO A 47 -7.33 -6.32 -8.77
N LEU A 48 -7.97 -5.37 -9.45
CA LEU A 48 -9.08 -5.63 -10.34
C LEU A 48 -8.55 -6.21 -11.67
N GLY A 49 -9.23 -7.22 -12.21
CA GLY A 49 -8.84 -7.88 -13.45
C GLY A 49 -7.70 -8.89 -13.26
N SER A 50 -7.08 -9.33 -14.37
CA SER A 50 -6.04 -10.37 -14.36
C SER A 50 -4.87 -10.06 -15.29
N GLY A 51 -3.67 -10.48 -14.89
CA GLY A 51 -2.43 -10.34 -15.66
C GLY A 51 -2.15 -8.90 -16.10
N THR A 52 -2.04 -8.68 -17.41
CA THR A 52 -1.75 -7.36 -18.00
C THR A 52 -2.86 -6.32 -17.81
N ARG A 53 -4.05 -6.74 -17.37
CA ARG A 53 -5.20 -5.86 -17.12
C ARG A 53 -5.34 -5.45 -15.66
N TRP A 54 -4.37 -5.75 -14.80
CA TRP A 54 -4.42 -5.34 -13.40
C TRP A 54 -4.64 -3.85 -13.24
N ARG A 55 -5.61 -3.52 -12.37
CA ARG A 55 -5.90 -2.17 -11.89
C ARG A 55 -5.89 -2.17 -10.37
N PHE A 56 -5.16 -1.24 -9.78
CA PHE A 56 -4.97 -1.15 -8.33
C PHE A 56 -5.56 0.16 -7.83
N SER A 57 -6.30 0.12 -6.73
CA SER A 57 -6.78 1.35 -6.08
C SER A 57 -5.66 2.06 -5.32
N GLY A 58 -5.89 3.33 -4.95
CA GLY A 58 -4.96 4.09 -4.11
C GLY A 58 -4.66 3.44 -2.74
N VAL A 59 -5.55 2.57 -2.26
CA VAL A 59 -5.34 1.76 -1.04
C VAL A 59 -4.12 0.84 -1.18
N CYS A 60 -3.85 0.34 -2.40
CA CYS A 60 -2.70 -0.54 -2.65
C CYS A 60 -1.37 0.16 -2.36
N ILE A 61 -1.25 1.47 -2.65
CA ILE A 61 -0.03 2.24 -2.33
C ILE A 61 0.24 2.22 -0.83
N ARG A 62 -0.80 2.46 -0.01
CA ARG A 62 -0.67 2.47 1.45
C ARG A 62 -0.23 1.10 1.96
N ARG A 63 -0.86 0.03 1.47
CA ARG A 63 -0.51 -1.34 1.85
C ARG A 63 0.91 -1.72 1.46
N VAL A 64 1.33 -1.41 0.22
CA VAL A 64 2.70 -1.64 -0.25
C VAL A 64 3.71 -0.92 0.65
N ARG A 65 3.50 0.37 0.95
CA ARG A 65 4.38 1.13 1.85
C ARG A 65 4.44 0.54 3.25
N LYS A 66 3.30 0.08 3.78
CA LYS A 66 3.21 -0.55 5.10
C LYS A 66 4.00 -1.86 5.16
N VAL A 67 3.92 -2.70 4.13
CA VAL A 67 4.74 -3.91 4.03
C VAL A 67 6.22 -3.56 4.10
N TYR A 68 6.67 -2.60 3.28
CA TYR A 68 8.08 -2.23 3.26
C TYR A 68 8.57 -1.65 4.58
N SER A 69 7.76 -0.84 5.27
CA SER A 69 8.10 -0.38 6.62
C SER A 69 8.19 -1.54 7.60
N LEU A 70 7.25 -2.48 7.59
CA LEU A 70 7.27 -3.64 8.49
C LEU A 70 8.50 -4.53 8.23
N ARG A 71 8.83 -4.81 6.97
CA ARG A 71 10.03 -5.57 6.61
C ARG A 71 11.31 -4.86 7.07
N ARG A 72 11.37 -3.54 6.93
CA ARG A 72 12.52 -2.72 7.32
C ARG A 72 12.68 -2.60 8.84
N ASP A 73 11.58 -2.32 9.53
CA ASP A 73 11.60 -1.94 10.94
C ASP A 73 11.51 -3.17 11.87
N LEU A 74 10.88 -4.25 11.41
CA LEU A 74 10.68 -5.48 12.20
C LEU A 74 11.42 -6.71 11.63
N GLY A 75 12.04 -6.59 10.44
CA GLY A 75 12.78 -7.70 9.83
C GLY A 75 11.91 -8.89 9.39
N VAL A 76 10.60 -8.69 9.25
CA VAL A 76 9.67 -9.75 8.82
C VAL A 76 9.80 -10.05 7.32
N ASN A 77 9.43 -11.26 6.92
CA ASN A 77 9.26 -11.62 5.50
C ASN A 77 7.89 -11.13 4.98
N LEU A 78 7.58 -11.38 3.70
CA LEU A 78 6.31 -10.95 3.08
C LEU A 78 5.09 -11.56 3.78
N ALA A 79 5.07 -12.88 3.99
CA ALA A 79 3.99 -13.55 4.72
C ALA A 79 3.80 -13.00 6.15
N GLY A 80 4.89 -12.73 6.86
CA GLY A 80 4.86 -12.11 8.19
C GLY A 80 4.34 -10.67 8.17
N ALA A 81 4.66 -9.91 7.12
CA ALA A 81 4.09 -8.58 6.91
C ALA A 81 2.59 -8.63 6.57
N ALA A 82 2.15 -9.61 5.77
CA ALA A 82 0.74 -9.86 5.48
C ALA A 82 -0.05 -10.10 6.76
N LEU A 83 0.41 -11.06 7.59
CA LEU A 83 -0.20 -11.37 8.87
C LEU A 83 -0.23 -10.15 9.80
N ALA A 84 0.87 -9.38 9.86
CA ALA A 84 0.92 -8.18 10.68
C ALA A 84 -0.09 -7.12 10.21
N ILE A 85 -0.29 -6.96 8.89
CA ILE A 85 -1.31 -6.05 8.35
C ILE A 85 -2.71 -6.52 8.75
N GLU A 86 -3.03 -7.81 8.61
CA GLU A 86 -4.33 -8.35 9.04
C GLU A 86 -4.60 -8.11 10.53
N LEU A 87 -3.59 -8.32 11.39
CA LEU A 87 -3.72 -8.08 12.82
C LEU A 87 -3.90 -6.59 13.15
N LEU A 88 -3.24 -5.69 12.42
CA LEU A 88 -3.41 -4.24 12.58
C LEU A 88 -4.82 -3.82 12.14
N ASP A 89 -5.31 -4.33 11.01
CA ASP A 89 -6.68 -4.09 10.53
C ASP A 89 -7.72 -4.60 11.56
N GLU A 90 -7.45 -5.74 12.20
CA GLU A 90 -8.29 -6.27 13.27
C GLU A 90 -8.29 -5.37 14.51
N ILE A 91 -7.13 -4.86 14.92
CA ILE A 91 -7.02 -3.93 16.05
C ILE A 91 -7.80 -2.65 15.76
N GLU A 92 -7.65 -2.08 14.57
CA GLU A 92 -8.40 -0.88 14.14
C GLU A 92 -9.91 -1.13 14.18
N ARG A 93 -10.36 -2.29 13.70
CA ARG A 93 -11.78 -2.70 13.76
C ARG A 93 -12.31 -2.81 15.19
N LEU A 94 -11.54 -3.43 16.08
CA LEU A 94 -11.89 -3.60 17.49
C LEU A 94 -11.95 -2.25 18.21
N GLN A 95 -10.95 -1.38 17.99
CA GLN A 95 -10.92 -0.02 18.53
C GLN A 95 -12.12 0.81 18.05
N ALA A 96 -12.47 0.75 16.76
CA ALA A 96 -13.65 1.43 16.23
C ALA A 96 -14.96 0.91 16.85
N ARG A 97 -15.03 -0.38 17.19
CA ARG A 97 -16.19 -0.95 17.90
C ARG A 97 -16.28 -0.47 19.35
N LEU A 98 -15.15 -0.41 20.06
CA LEU A 98 -15.10 0.14 21.43
C LEU A 98 -15.50 1.62 21.44
N ALA A 99 -14.93 2.44 20.55
CA ALA A 99 -15.24 3.87 20.47
C ALA A 99 -16.73 4.16 20.19
N ARG A 100 -17.43 3.26 19.48
CA ARG A 100 -18.89 3.35 19.26
C ARG A 100 -19.71 2.99 20.50
N LEU A 101 -19.20 2.12 21.36
CA LEU A 101 -19.85 1.72 22.62
C LEU A 101 -19.60 2.76 23.73
N GLU A 102 -18.45 3.44 23.69
CA GLU A 102 -18.04 4.46 24.65
C GLU A 102 -18.62 5.85 24.33
N ARG A 103 -19.23 6.06 23.15
CA ARG A 103 -20.02 7.25 22.84
C ARG A 103 -21.47 7.04 23.34
N PRO A 104 -21.91 7.73 24.42
CA PRO A 104 -23.27 7.64 24.94
C PRO A 104 -24.32 8.23 23.99
#